data_AF-A0A1H9FVF7-F1
#
_entry.id   AF-A0A1H9FVF7-F1
#
_cell.length_a   1.000
_cell.length_b   1.000
_cell.length_c   1.000
_cell.angle_alpha   90.00
_cell.angle_beta   90.00
_cell.angle_gamma   90.00
#
_symmetry.space_group_name_H-M   'P 1'
#
loop_
_entity.id
_entity.type
_entity.pdbx_description
1 polymer ?
#
loop_
_entity_poly.entity_id
_entity_poly.type
_entity_poly.pdbx_seq_one_letter_code
_entity_poly.pdbx_strand_id
1 'polypeptide(L)'
;MQIESSPVYSDETLYRSFETFNIEQHANGMSGWQVCYDQVSAGQFNGHITELNLKEIQLVRDRSNRALVKTGKAWDGSLSFNMPYNPLPDNFYCDGNVSSSDSILIAKGNCLPELLTPENLDVISITVNKESILSIAKKQNIEFYLDNNSDGHYITKLKSNTDLLNDLRIIISESHINTLIQQKTIQNRVKDTLFQHLIDIIDSEQAQYLGPVARKKVVDKARDYVLSNLDTPPSIIELCNVIGTSRRKLQYCFQNTLGINPVTFLRLVRLNAAHRDLLNSNSNSCVQDVATKWGFLHLSRFASEYKTLFKELPSETLKKNI
;
A
#
# COMPACT_ATOMS: atom_id res chain seq x y z
N MET A 1 -33.77 6.36 1.66
CA MET A 1 -34.19 5.45 0.58
C MET A 1 -32.93 5.15 -0.21
N GLN A 2 -32.60 3.86 -0.35
CA GLN A 2 -31.36 3.26 -0.87
C GLN A 2 -30.06 3.61 -0.09
N ILE A 3 -29.76 2.76 0.90
CA ILE A 3 -28.39 2.52 1.36
C ILE A 3 -27.73 1.80 0.18
N GLU A 4 -26.88 2.49 -0.57
CA GLU A 4 -26.05 1.82 -1.58
C GLU A 4 -25.20 0.78 -0.85
N SER A 5 -25.43 -0.47 -1.20
CA SER A 5 -24.70 -1.62 -0.69
C SER A 5 -23.21 -1.45 -0.99
N SER A 6 -22.39 -1.37 0.06
CA SER A 6 -20.93 -1.46 -0.04
C SER A 6 -20.54 -2.70 -0.85
N PRO A 7 -19.63 -2.60 -1.84
CA PRO A 7 -19.33 -3.67 -2.80
C PRO A 7 -18.59 -4.88 -2.21
N VAL A 8 -18.41 -4.96 -0.88
CA VAL A 8 -17.62 -5.99 -0.19
C VAL A 8 -18.49 -7.07 0.48
N TYR A 9 -19.82 -7.01 0.35
CA TYR A 9 -20.72 -7.98 1.00
C TYR A 9 -20.91 -9.27 0.19
N SER A 10 -19.88 -10.11 0.13
CA SER A 10 -20.13 -11.56 0.12
C SER A 10 -20.22 -12.02 1.57
N ASP A 11 -21.39 -12.53 2.00
CA ASP A 11 -21.67 -13.02 3.36
C ASP A 11 -20.81 -14.24 3.80
N GLU A 12 -19.82 -14.67 3.01
CA GLU A 12 -19.26 -16.02 3.15
C GLU A 12 -17.97 -16.14 3.99
N THR A 13 -17.23 -15.06 4.29
CA THR A 13 -16.03 -15.21 5.13
C THR A 13 -15.71 -13.98 5.97
N LEU A 14 -15.96 -14.09 7.28
CA LEU A 14 -15.63 -13.07 8.29
C LEU A 14 -14.12 -12.97 8.56
N TYR A 15 -13.37 -14.07 8.49
CA TYR A 15 -11.93 -14.12 8.81
C TYR A 15 -11.16 -14.96 7.79
N ARG A 16 -10.06 -14.42 7.27
CA ARG A 16 -9.14 -15.11 6.34
C ARG A 16 -7.69 -14.87 6.76
N SER A 17 -6.86 -15.89 6.62
CA SER A 17 -5.42 -15.79 6.85
C SER A 17 -4.69 -16.72 5.88
N PHE A 18 -3.75 -16.19 5.10
CA PHE A 18 -3.07 -16.95 4.06
C PHE A 18 -1.70 -16.34 3.71
N GLU A 19 -0.82 -17.21 3.21
CA GLU A 19 0.49 -16.82 2.67
C GLU A 19 0.38 -16.50 1.18
N THR A 20 1.33 -15.67 0.73
CA THR A 20 1.46 -15.21 -0.65
C THR A 20 2.92 -15.26 -1.05
N PHE A 21 3.20 -15.68 -2.28
CA PHE A 21 4.57 -15.95 -2.74
C PHE A 21 5.01 -15.10 -3.92
N ASN A 22 4.13 -14.21 -4.38
CA ASN A 22 4.44 -13.16 -5.34
C ASN A 22 3.62 -11.89 -5.03
N ILE A 23 4.13 -10.74 -5.49
CA ILE A 23 3.56 -9.42 -5.20
C ILE A 23 2.14 -9.25 -5.75
N GLU A 24 1.78 -9.93 -6.84
CA GLU A 24 0.49 -9.75 -7.51
C GLU A 24 -0.61 -10.55 -6.81
N GLN A 25 -0.28 -11.75 -6.35
CA GLN A 25 -1.13 -12.51 -5.44
C GLN A 25 -1.38 -11.73 -4.14
N HIS A 26 -0.35 -11.06 -3.63
CA HIS A 26 -0.46 -10.24 -2.42
C HIS A 26 -1.35 -9.00 -2.66
N ALA A 27 -1.15 -8.30 -3.77
CA ALA A 27 -1.98 -7.16 -4.20
C ALA A 27 -3.47 -7.52 -4.26
N ASN A 28 -3.79 -8.67 -4.85
CA ASN A 28 -5.15 -9.14 -5.02
C ASN A 28 -5.73 -9.86 -3.79
N GLY A 29 -4.95 -10.00 -2.71
CA GLY A 29 -5.35 -10.76 -1.52
C GLY A 29 -6.33 -10.03 -0.60
N MET A 30 -6.36 -8.69 -0.62
CA MET A 30 -7.20 -7.89 0.27
C MET A 30 -8.57 -7.61 -0.37
N SER A 31 -9.67 -8.06 0.26
CA SER A 31 -11.00 -7.91 -0.35
C SER A 31 -11.43 -6.46 -0.40
N GLY A 32 -11.90 -6.02 -1.57
CA GLY A 32 -12.39 -4.65 -1.79
C GLY A 32 -11.28 -3.59 -1.92
N TRP A 33 -10.01 -3.97 -1.77
CA TRP A 33 -8.88 -3.09 -2.07
C TRP A 33 -8.45 -3.27 -3.52
N GLN A 34 -7.95 -2.19 -4.12
CA GLN A 34 -7.29 -2.17 -5.42
C GLN A 34 -5.92 -1.55 -5.19
N VAL A 35 -4.95 -2.38 -4.83
CA VAL A 35 -3.57 -1.95 -4.58
C VAL A 35 -2.63 -2.47 -5.65
N CYS A 36 -1.54 -1.75 -5.86
CA CYS A 36 -0.42 -2.19 -6.68
C CYS A 36 0.86 -2.12 -5.84
N TYR A 37 1.66 -3.17 -5.94
CA TYR A 37 2.97 -3.27 -5.30
C TYR A 37 4.06 -3.30 -6.36
N ASP A 38 5.09 -2.47 -6.20
CA ASP A 38 6.36 -2.61 -6.91
C ASP A 38 7.42 -3.06 -5.92
N GLN A 39 8.05 -4.21 -6.18
CA GLN A 39 9.16 -4.69 -5.35
C GLN A 39 10.40 -3.82 -5.56
N VAL A 40 10.96 -3.32 -4.46
CA VAL A 40 12.12 -2.43 -4.45
C VAL A 40 13.39 -3.18 -4.06
N SER A 41 13.32 -4.00 -3.00
CA SER A 41 14.48 -4.75 -2.54
C SER A 41 14.60 -6.12 -3.21
N ALA A 42 15.84 -6.54 -3.43
CA ALA A 42 16.14 -7.81 -4.08
C ALA A 42 15.76 -9.00 -3.20
N GLY A 43 15.22 -10.07 -3.77
CA GLY A 43 14.89 -11.30 -3.05
C GLY A 43 13.60 -11.95 -3.52
N GLN A 44 13.38 -13.18 -3.05
CA GLN A 44 12.10 -13.86 -3.23
C GLN A 44 11.05 -13.16 -2.35
N PHE A 45 9.89 -12.85 -2.93
CA PHE A 45 8.77 -12.33 -2.17
C PHE A 45 8.11 -13.44 -1.34
N ASN A 46 7.84 -13.14 -0.07
CA ASN A 46 6.94 -13.87 0.79
C ASN A 46 6.16 -12.85 1.61
N GLY A 47 4.84 -12.95 1.56
CA GLY A 47 3.94 -12.12 2.32
C GLY A 47 2.85 -12.94 2.96
N HIS A 48 2.16 -12.33 3.91
CA HIS A 48 1.06 -12.95 4.61
C HIS A 48 -0.01 -11.91 4.88
N ILE A 49 -1.25 -12.23 4.55
CA ILE A 49 -2.40 -11.37 4.79
C ILE A 49 -3.30 -12.06 5.82
N THR A 50 -3.70 -11.31 6.84
CA THR A 50 -4.81 -11.68 7.71
C THR A 50 -5.88 -10.62 7.63
N GLU A 51 -7.11 -11.01 7.37
CA GLU A 51 -8.24 -10.11 7.15
C GLU A 51 -9.41 -10.53 8.03
N LEU A 52 -10.02 -9.56 8.69
CA LEU A 52 -11.30 -9.71 9.39
C LEU A 52 -12.29 -8.68 8.86
N ASN A 53 -13.45 -9.12 8.39
CA ASN A 53 -14.51 -8.26 7.87
C ASN A 53 -15.73 -8.29 8.81
N LEU A 54 -16.08 -7.14 9.38
CA LEU A 54 -17.21 -6.92 10.30
C LEU A 54 -18.24 -5.97 9.71
N LYS A 55 -18.43 -6.06 8.40
CA LYS A 55 -19.35 -5.26 7.57
C LYS A 55 -19.01 -3.78 7.43
N GLU A 56 -19.04 -3.03 8.53
CA GLU A 56 -18.73 -1.58 8.53
C GLU A 56 -17.26 -1.30 8.87
N ILE A 57 -16.56 -2.32 9.35
CA ILE A 57 -15.15 -2.29 9.70
C ILE A 57 -14.48 -3.50 9.02
N GLN A 58 -13.34 -3.29 8.40
CA GLN A 58 -12.44 -4.35 8.02
C GLN A 58 -11.08 -4.10 8.67
N LEU A 59 -10.50 -5.16 9.22
CA LEU A 59 -9.12 -5.20 9.69
C LEU A 59 -8.28 -5.98 8.68
N VAL A 60 -7.13 -5.44 8.30
CA VAL A 60 -6.15 -6.14 7.48
C VAL A 60 -4.78 -6.01 8.11
N ARG A 61 -4.15 -7.14 8.43
CA ARG A 61 -2.73 -7.23 8.76
C ARG A 61 -1.96 -7.64 7.52
N ASP A 62 -1.16 -6.73 7.02
CA ASP A 62 -0.33 -6.82 5.82
C ASP A 62 1.13 -7.05 6.27
N ARG A 63 1.66 -8.24 5.96
CA ARG A 63 3.06 -8.61 6.25
C ARG A 63 3.79 -8.95 4.96
N SER A 64 4.99 -8.41 4.78
CA SER A 64 5.83 -8.72 3.63
C SER A 64 7.31 -8.68 3.97
N ASN A 65 8.09 -9.61 3.41
CA ASN A 65 9.53 -9.67 3.68
C ASN A 65 10.36 -8.68 2.84
N ARG A 66 9.85 -8.18 1.71
CA ARG A 66 10.56 -7.24 0.80
C ARG A 66 10.07 -5.81 1.00
N ALA A 67 10.95 -4.86 0.69
CA ALA A 67 10.59 -3.44 0.59
C ALA A 67 9.76 -3.22 -0.68
N LEU A 68 8.67 -2.46 -0.58
CA LEU A 68 7.70 -2.26 -1.65
C LEU A 68 7.37 -0.78 -1.82
N VAL A 69 7.06 -0.36 -3.03
CA VAL A 69 6.20 0.81 -3.25
C VAL A 69 4.76 0.32 -3.33
N LYS A 70 3.88 0.82 -2.44
CA LYS A 70 2.44 0.54 -2.42
C LYS A 70 1.70 1.77 -2.90
N THR A 71 0.78 1.55 -3.84
CA THR A 71 -0.16 2.56 -4.33
C THR A 71 -1.55 1.94 -4.46
N GLY A 72 -2.59 2.77 -4.55
CA GLY A 72 -3.93 2.31 -4.86
C GLY A 72 -5.01 2.87 -3.95
N LYS A 73 -6.06 2.08 -3.74
CA LYS A 73 -7.23 2.46 -2.96
C LYS A 73 -7.81 1.28 -2.17
N ALA A 74 -8.43 1.58 -1.04
CA ALA A 74 -9.39 0.68 -0.38
C ALA A 74 -10.78 0.81 -1.03
N TRP A 75 -11.86 0.34 -0.39
CA TRP A 75 -13.21 0.52 -0.94
C TRP A 75 -13.69 1.96 -0.86
N ASP A 76 -14.55 2.32 -1.79
CA ASP A 76 -15.13 3.66 -1.89
C ASP A 76 -15.96 4.00 -0.64
N GLY A 77 -16.00 5.30 -0.30
CA GLY A 77 -16.72 5.79 0.88
C GLY A 77 -16.08 5.41 2.23
N SER A 78 -14.84 4.92 2.24
CA SER A 78 -14.16 4.51 3.48
C SER A 78 -13.09 5.47 3.98
N LEU A 79 -12.73 5.30 5.25
CA LEU A 79 -11.59 5.92 5.90
C LEU A 79 -10.68 4.80 6.43
N SER A 80 -9.40 4.85 6.08
CA SER A 80 -8.39 3.89 6.51
C SER A 80 -7.48 4.48 7.58
N PHE A 81 -7.16 3.67 8.58
CA PHE A 81 -6.22 3.96 9.66
C PHE A 81 -5.14 2.89 9.59
N ASN A 82 -3.91 3.29 9.29
CA ASN A 82 -2.81 2.38 9.00
C ASN A 82 -1.71 2.64 10.02
N MET A 83 -1.28 1.60 10.72
CA MET A 83 -0.29 1.73 11.77
C MET A 83 0.64 0.51 11.82
N PRO A 84 1.91 0.67 12.21
CA PRO A 84 2.78 -0.46 12.47
C PRO A 84 2.19 -1.38 13.55
N TYR A 85 2.14 -2.68 13.27
CA TYR A 85 1.72 -3.68 14.26
C TYR A 85 2.86 -4.02 15.24
N ASN A 86 4.09 -3.95 14.73
CA ASN A 86 5.34 -3.99 15.47
C ASN A 86 6.19 -2.77 15.10
N PRO A 87 7.11 -2.31 15.98
CA PRO A 87 8.03 -1.23 15.64
C PRO A 87 8.80 -1.54 14.34
N LEU A 88 8.72 -0.65 13.36
CA LEU A 88 9.47 -0.78 12.12
C LEU A 88 10.94 -0.35 12.35
N PRO A 89 11.92 -1.07 11.78
CA PRO A 89 13.34 -0.81 12.00
C PRO A 89 13.83 0.47 11.31
N ASP A 90 13.17 0.86 10.21
CA ASP A 90 13.55 1.98 9.36
C ASP A 90 12.38 2.95 9.15
N ASN A 91 12.73 4.16 8.72
CA ASN A 91 11.77 5.15 8.22
C ASN A 91 11.03 4.61 7.00
N PHE A 92 9.70 4.63 7.04
CA PHE A 92 8.89 4.46 5.83
C PHE A 92 8.51 5.82 5.27
N TYR A 93 8.30 5.91 3.95
CA TYR A 93 7.93 7.17 3.30
C TYR A 93 6.46 7.14 2.92
N CYS A 94 5.73 8.20 3.24
CA CYS A 94 4.33 8.40 2.92
C CYS A 94 4.20 9.70 2.11
N ASP A 95 3.86 9.57 0.83
CA ASP A 95 3.80 10.68 -0.13
C ASP A 95 5.04 11.60 -0.10
N GLY A 96 6.21 10.99 0.08
CA GLY A 96 7.49 11.67 0.19
C GLY A 96 7.80 12.32 1.54
N ASN A 97 6.97 12.13 2.56
CA ASN A 97 7.26 12.47 3.95
C ASN A 97 7.77 11.24 4.70
N VAL A 98 8.75 11.44 5.58
CA VAL A 98 9.22 10.37 6.46
C VAL A 98 8.20 10.19 7.59
N SER A 99 7.84 8.95 7.86
CA SER A 99 6.98 8.59 8.98
C SER A 99 7.72 7.72 9.99
N SER A 100 7.36 7.88 11.26
CA SER A 100 7.92 7.16 12.40
C SER A 100 7.13 5.89 12.73
N SER A 101 7.72 5.01 13.53
CA SER A 101 7.10 3.75 13.96
C SER A 101 5.96 3.92 14.98
N ASP A 102 5.79 5.11 15.54
CA ASP A 102 4.71 5.51 16.46
C ASP A 102 3.63 6.34 15.77
N SER A 103 3.54 6.32 14.44
CA SER A 103 2.57 7.12 13.67
C SER A 103 1.41 6.27 13.14
N ILE A 104 0.21 6.84 13.20
CA ILE A 104 -0.99 6.33 12.53
C ILE A 104 -1.26 7.21 11.31
N LEU A 105 -1.32 6.58 10.15
CA LEU A 105 -1.70 7.21 8.89
C LEU A 105 -3.19 7.06 8.66
N ILE A 106 -3.88 8.19 8.57
CA ILE A 106 -5.31 8.30 8.28
C ILE A 106 -5.49 8.77 6.83
N ALA A 107 -6.16 7.99 5.99
CA ALA A 107 -6.34 8.30 4.57
C ALA A 107 -7.72 7.88 4.08
N LYS A 108 -8.30 8.67 3.17
CA LYS A 108 -9.55 8.32 2.48
C LYS A 108 -9.33 7.05 1.65
N GLY A 109 -10.29 6.13 1.66
CA GLY A 109 -10.14 4.84 0.98
C GLY A 109 -9.89 4.97 -0.51
N ASN A 110 -10.57 5.89 -1.18
CA ASN A 110 -10.44 6.13 -2.62
C ASN A 110 -9.15 6.85 -3.04
N CYS A 111 -8.34 7.31 -2.08
CA CYS A 111 -7.10 8.03 -2.32
C CYS A 111 -6.12 7.67 -1.19
N LEU A 112 -5.47 6.51 -1.30
CA LEU A 112 -4.39 6.15 -0.37
C LEU A 112 -3.08 6.79 -0.84
N PRO A 113 -2.20 7.20 0.09
CA PRO A 113 -0.90 7.72 -0.28
C PRO A 113 -0.06 6.64 -0.94
N GLU A 114 0.88 7.09 -1.76
CA GLU A 114 2.02 6.27 -2.10
C GLU A 114 2.86 6.01 -0.83
N LEU A 115 3.12 4.73 -0.55
CA LEU A 115 3.98 4.31 0.54
C LEU A 115 5.22 3.62 -0.03
N LEU A 116 6.41 4.02 0.44
CA LEU A 116 7.59 3.17 0.34
C LEU A 116 7.79 2.48 1.69
N THR A 117 7.57 1.17 1.70
CA THR A 117 7.65 0.33 2.90
C THR A 117 9.03 -0.33 3.03
N PRO A 118 9.54 -0.52 4.25
CA PRO A 118 10.81 -1.20 4.49
C PRO A 118 10.69 -2.72 4.26
N GLU A 119 11.82 -3.42 4.32
CA GLU A 119 11.80 -4.89 4.44
C GLU A 119 11.16 -5.32 5.76
N ASN A 120 10.57 -6.52 5.76
CA ASN A 120 9.90 -7.11 6.93
C ASN A 120 8.79 -6.22 7.50
N LEU A 121 7.93 -5.73 6.60
CA LEU A 121 6.74 -4.98 6.94
C LEU A 121 5.80 -5.81 7.81
N ASP A 122 5.25 -5.17 8.85
CA ASP A 122 4.15 -5.71 9.65
C ASP A 122 3.23 -4.56 10.05
N VAL A 123 2.23 -4.31 9.22
CA VAL A 123 1.29 -3.18 9.35
C VAL A 123 -0.12 -3.71 9.53
N ILE A 124 -0.89 -3.00 10.34
CA ILE A 124 -2.31 -3.24 10.49
C ILE A 124 -3.10 -2.04 10.01
N SER A 125 -4.14 -2.32 9.24
CA SER A 125 -5.05 -1.35 8.65
C SER A 125 -6.45 -1.60 9.18
N ILE A 126 -7.05 -0.58 9.78
CA ILE A 126 -8.47 -0.56 10.15
C ILE A 126 -9.15 0.35 9.15
N THR A 127 -10.06 -0.19 8.35
CA THR A 127 -10.80 0.59 7.36
C THR A 127 -12.28 0.53 7.66
N VAL A 128 -12.91 1.69 7.74
CA VAL A 128 -14.30 1.85 8.19
C VAL A 128 -15.12 2.67 7.21
N ASN A 129 -16.44 2.53 7.25
CA ASN A 129 -17.33 3.44 6.53
C ASN A 129 -17.15 4.88 7.05
N LYS A 130 -16.83 5.82 6.15
CA LYS A 130 -16.54 7.23 6.48
C LYS A 130 -17.77 7.91 7.11
N GLU A 131 -18.97 7.66 6.60
CA GLU A 131 -20.19 8.27 7.12
C GLU A 131 -20.53 7.76 8.52
N SER A 132 -20.34 6.46 8.79
CA SER A 132 -20.58 5.86 10.11
C SER A 132 -19.68 6.50 11.16
N ILE A 133 -18.36 6.60 10.92
CA ILE A 133 -17.43 7.18 11.90
C ILE A 133 -17.65 8.69 12.11
N LEU A 134 -17.88 9.46 11.03
CA LEU A 134 -18.16 10.90 11.13
C LEU A 134 -19.49 11.17 11.86
N SER A 135 -20.49 10.31 11.66
CA SER A 135 -21.78 10.41 12.38
C SER A 135 -21.62 10.16 13.88
N ILE A 136 -20.75 9.21 14.27
CA ILE A 136 -20.42 8.94 15.68
C ILE A 136 -19.66 10.13 16.27
N ALA A 137 -18.62 10.62 15.59
CA ALA A 137 -17.84 11.78 16.03
C ALA A 137 -18.73 13.01 16.25
N LYS A 138 -19.61 13.32 15.30
CA LYS A 138 -20.56 14.43 15.40
C LYS A 138 -21.49 14.32 16.61
N LYS A 139 -21.98 13.11 16.92
CA LYS A 139 -22.81 12.88 18.12
C LYS A 139 -22.06 13.09 19.43
N GLN A 140 -20.73 12.98 19.40
CA GLN A 140 -19.86 13.22 20.54
C GLN A 140 -19.27 14.65 20.55
N ASN A 141 -19.73 15.53 19.65
CA ASN A 141 -19.21 16.90 19.45
C ASN A 141 -17.72 16.95 19.08
N ILE A 142 -17.22 15.90 18.42
CA ILE A 142 -15.85 15.85 17.90
C ILE A 142 -15.86 16.36 16.47
N GLU A 143 -15.17 17.48 16.22
CA GLU A 143 -15.01 18.05 14.89
C GLU A 143 -13.80 17.45 14.18
N PHE A 144 -14.05 16.53 13.24
CA PHE A 144 -13.00 15.97 12.39
C PHE A 144 -13.20 16.38 10.93
N TYR A 145 -12.33 17.28 10.48
CA TYR A 145 -12.35 17.77 9.11
C TYR A 145 -11.34 17.01 8.25
N LEU A 146 -11.82 15.98 7.55
CA LEU A 146 -11.20 15.54 6.31
C LEU A 146 -11.58 16.57 5.25
N ASP A 147 -10.67 17.48 4.92
CA ASP A 147 -10.93 18.47 3.88
C ASP A 147 -11.38 17.74 2.60
N ASN A 148 -12.60 18.01 2.16
CA ASN A 148 -13.22 17.29 1.05
C ASN A 148 -12.50 17.59 -0.28
N ASN A 149 -11.76 18.69 -0.36
CA ASN A 149 -11.09 19.15 -1.58
C ASN A 149 -9.60 18.78 -1.66
N SER A 150 -9.01 18.26 -0.59
CA SER A 150 -7.63 17.79 -0.62
C SER A 150 -7.53 16.26 -0.69
N ASP A 151 -6.65 15.81 -1.57
CA ASP A 151 -6.13 14.43 -1.63
C ASP A 151 -5.23 14.09 -0.43
N GLY A 152 -4.99 15.04 0.47
CA GLY A 152 -4.01 14.88 1.53
C GLY A 152 -4.46 13.90 2.62
N HIS A 153 -3.45 13.27 3.20
CA HIS A 153 -3.59 12.29 4.26
C HIS A 153 -3.17 12.90 5.59
N TYR A 154 -3.47 12.26 6.70
CA TYR A 154 -3.14 12.78 8.02
C TYR A 154 -2.25 11.78 8.74
N ILE A 155 -1.24 12.27 9.44
CA ILE A 155 -0.48 11.48 10.39
C ILE A 155 -0.77 12.03 11.78
N THR A 156 -1.13 11.15 12.69
CA THR A 156 -1.14 11.46 14.12
C THR A 156 -0.24 10.49 14.85
N LYS A 157 0.28 10.90 16.00
CA LYS A 157 1.04 9.99 16.84
C LYS A 157 0.09 9.03 17.53
N LEU A 158 0.45 7.76 17.52
CA LEU A 158 -0.05 6.80 18.47
C LEU A 158 0.39 7.31 19.85
N LYS A 159 -0.50 8.00 20.57
CA LYS A 159 -0.32 8.22 22.01
C LYS A 159 -0.03 6.85 22.62
N SER A 160 0.79 6.78 23.67
CA SER A 160 1.27 5.55 24.31
C SER A 160 0.18 4.60 24.88
N ASN A 161 -1.08 4.72 24.47
CA ASN A 161 -2.13 3.74 24.69
C ASN A 161 -1.88 2.51 23.83
N THR A 162 -1.16 1.57 24.41
CA THR A 162 -1.00 0.20 23.92
C THR A 162 -2.34 -0.53 23.77
N ASP A 163 -3.44 -0.02 24.35
CA ASP A 163 -4.76 -0.64 24.38
C ASP A 163 -5.29 -1.00 23.00
N LEU A 164 -5.26 -0.10 22.00
CA LEU A 164 -5.69 -0.45 20.65
C LEU A 164 -4.84 -1.59 20.07
N LEU A 165 -3.51 -1.50 20.12
CA LEU A 165 -2.64 -2.56 19.58
C LEU A 165 -2.79 -3.87 20.38
N ASN A 166 -3.06 -3.81 21.68
CA ASN A 166 -3.32 -4.96 22.52
C ASN A 166 -4.66 -5.62 22.18
N ASP A 167 -5.72 -4.82 21.99
CA ASP A 167 -7.02 -5.31 21.54
C ASP A 167 -6.91 -5.91 20.15
N LEU A 168 -6.22 -5.25 19.22
CA LEU A 168 -5.96 -5.79 17.88
C LEU A 168 -5.14 -7.08 17.93
N ARG A 169 -4.16 -7.20 18.85
CA ARG A 169 -3.43 -8.44 19.08
C ARG A 169 -4.37 -9.55 19.52
N ILE A 170 -5.28 -9.30 20.46
CA ILE A 170 -6.28 -10.27 20.90
C ILE A 170 -7.19 -10.66 19.71
N ILE A 171 -7.68 -9.67 18.95
CA ILE A 171 -8.60 -9.87 17.83
C ILE A 171 -7.95 -10.68 16.69
N ILE A 172 -6.66 -10.48 16.40
CA ILE A 172 -6.00 -11.06 15.21
C ILE A 172 -5.12 -12.27 15.51
N SER A 173 -4.61 -12.43 16.74
CA SER A 173 -3.69 -13.53 17.07
C SER A 173 -4.36 -14.84 17.46
N GLU A 174 -5.64 -14.83 17.84
CA GLU A 174 -6.28 -16.03 18.36
C GLU A 174 -6.76 -16.96 17.24
N SER A 175 -6.20 -18.18 17.19
CA SER A 175 -6.69 -19.27 16.34
C SER A 175 -8.17 -19.61 16.58
N HIS A 176 -8.73 -19.22 17.73
CA HIS A 176 -10.13 -19.39 18.09
C HIS A 176 -11.03 -18.21 17.70
N ILE A 177 -10.45 -17.07 17.25
CA ILE A 177 -11.23 -15.88 16.89
C ILE A 177 -12.24 -16.22 15.80
N ASN A 178 -11.88 -17.10 14.86
CA ASN A 178 -12.78 -17.48 13.77
C ASN A 178 -14.08 -18.11 14.30
N THR A 179 -14.03 -18.87 15.40
CA THR A 179 -15.22 -19.45 16.04
C THR A 179 -16.00 -18.42 16.84
N LEU A 180 -15.29 -17.58 17.61
CA LEU A 180 -15.91 -16.55 18.46
C LEU A 180 -16.59 -15.47 17.63
N ILE A 181 -15.96 -15.02 16.55
CA ILE A 181 -16.45 -13.94 15.69
C ILE A 181 -17.69 -14.33 14.87
N GLN A 182 -18.05 -15.62 14.82
CA GLN A 182 -19.37 -16.04 14.28
C GLN A 182 -20.52 -15.54 15.15
N GLN A 183 -20.28 -15.29 16.44
CA GLN A 183 -21.30 -14.80 17.35
C GLN A 183 -21.52 -13.30 17.17
N LYS A 184 -22.76 -12.90 16.89
CA LYS A 184 -23.12 -11.49 16.65
C LYS A 184 -22.77 -10.57 17.83
N THR A 185 -22.92 -11.05 19.06
CA THR A 185 -22.55 -10.31 20.28
C THR A 185 -21.07 -9.96 20.31
N ILE A 186 -20.21 -10.89 19.90
CA ILE A 186 -18.76 -10.67 19.86
C ILE A 186 -18.40 -9.71 18.73
N GLN A 187 -18.99 -9.88 17.54
CA GLN A 187 -18.81 -8.92 16.44
C GLN A 187 -19.15 -7.50 16.87
N ASN A 188 -20.30 -7.30 17.53
CA ASN A 188 -20.74 -5.98 17.97
C ASN A 188 -19.77 -5.39 19.00
N ARG A 189 -19.36 -6.17 20.01
CA ARG A 189 -18.37 -5.70 21.01
C ARG A 189 -17.05 -5.29 20.38
N VAL A 190 -16.51 -6.12 19.47
CA VAL A 190 -15.28 -5.80 18.75
C VAL A 190 -15.45 -4.51 17.94
N LYS A 191 -16.56 -4.37 17.21
CA LYS A 191 -16.86 -3.14 16.47
C LYS A 191 -16.92 -1.92 17.37
N ASP A 192 -17.63 -2.00 18.49
CA ASP A 192 -17.81 -0.90 19.43
C ASP A 192 -16.47 -0.45 20.01
N THR A 193 -15.64 -1.41 20.45
CA THR A 193 -14.28 -1.15 20.95
C THR A 193 -13.41 -0.48 19.88
N LEU A 194 -13.41 -1.00 18.64
CA LEU A 194 -12.63 -0.41 17.55
C LEU A 194 -13.12 1.00 17.21
N PHE A 195 -14.44 1.23 17.14
CA PHE A 195 -14.98 2.57 16.90
C PHE A 195 -14.57 3.55 17.99
N GLN A 196 -14.57 3.14 19.27
CA GLN A 196 -14.08 4.02 20.34
C GLN A 196 -12.63 4.42 20.14
N HIS A 197 -11.73 3.46 19.90
CA HIS A 197 -10.32 3.76 19.62
C HIS A 197 -10.13 4.68 18.41
N LEU A 198 -10.89 4.45 17.33
CA LEU A 198 -10.79 5.30 16.13
C LEU A 198 -11.29 6.73 16.37
N ILE A 199 -12.32 6.89 17.21
CA ILE A 199 -12.81 8.21 17.62
C ILE A 199 -11.77 8.93 18.46
N ASP A 200 -11.13 8.25 19.42
CA ASP A 200 -10.05 8.83 20.23
C ASP A 200 -8.84 9.26 19.38
N ILE A 201 -8.53 8.49 18.32
CA ILE A 201 -7.50 8.84 17.35
C ILE A 201 -7.89 10.12 16.59
N ILE A 202 -9.13 10.19 16.12
CA ILE A 202 -9.67 11.33 15.39
C ILE A 202 -9.72 12.60 16.25
N ASP A 203 -10.08 12.47 17.53
CA ASP A 203 -10.15 13.58 18.49
C ASP A 203 -8.76 14.09 18.91
N SER A 204 -7.68 13.42 18.50
CA SER A 204 -6.34 13.86 18.84
C SER A 204 -5.99 15.19 18.16
N GLU A 205 -5.72 16.23 18.95
CA GLU A 205 -5.23 17.54 18.49
C GLU A 205 -3.86 17.49 17.76
N GLN A 206 -3.27 16.30 17.62
CA GLN A 206 -1.94 16.07 17.03
C GLN A 206 -1.99 15.60 15.57
N ALA A 207 -3.18 15.48 14.97
CA ALA A 207 -3.31 15.11 13.57
C ALA A 207 -2.69 16.19 12.65
N GLN A 208 -1.58 15.82 12.02
CA GLN A 208 -0.88 16.65 11.05
C GLN A 208 -1.30 16.29 9.63
N TYR A 209 -1.76 17.28 8.88
CA TYR A 209 -2.02 17.16 7.45
C TYR A 209 -0.71 16.96 6.67
N LEU A 210 -0.64 15.89 5.88
CA LEU A 210 0.39 15.61 4.88
C LEU A 210 -0.04 16.19 3.55
N GLY A 211 0.40 17.42 3.29
CA GLY A 211 0.21 18.08 2.01
C GLY A 211 1.20 17.62 0.93
N PRO A 212 0.89 17.91 -0.35
CA PRO A 212 1.74 17.54 -1.46
C PRO A 212 3.09 18.25 -1.37
N VAL A 213 4.18 17.48 -1.42
CA VAL A 213 5.52 18.05 -1.29
C VAL A 213 6.17 18.26 -2.66
N ALA A 214 6.78 19.42 -2.89
CA ALA A 214 7.40 19.75 -4.19
C ALA A 214 8.41 18.70 -4.68
N ARG A 215 9.16 18.06 -3.76
CA ARG A 215 10.09 16.98 -4.10
C ARG A 215 9.38 15.74 -4.66
N LYS A 216 8.22 15.38 -4.11
CA LYS A 216 7.39 14.25 -4.57
C LYS A 216 6.84 14.51 -5.97
N LYS A 217 6.36 15.73 -6.24
CA LYS A 217 5.92 16.13 -7.59
C LYS A 217 7.00 15.95 -8.67
N VAL A 218 8.28 16.17 -8.34
CA VAL A 218 9.39 15.92 -9.27
C VAL A 218 9.58 14.42 -9.54
N VAL A 219 9.46 13.59 -8.49
CA VAL A 219 9.54 12.12 -8.61
C VAL A 219 8.38 11.56 -9.42
N ASP A 220 7.16 12.07 -9.21
CA ASP A 220 5.96 11.60 -9.90
C ASP A 220 6.02 11.94 -11.38
N LYS A 221 6.35 13.19 -11.73
CA LYS A 221 6.60 13.58 -13.12
C LYS A 221 7.65 12.71 -13.80
N ALA A 222 8.71 12.34 -13.07
CA ALA A 222 9.74 11.45 -13.61
C ALA A 222 9.20 10.05 -13.89
N ARG A 223 8.39 9.51 -12.98
CA ARG A 223 7.77 8.20 -13.13
C ARG A 223 6.77 8.19 -14.28
N ASP A 224 5.85 9.14 -14.31
CA ASP A 224 4.80 9.25 -15.32
C ASP A 224 5.41 9.37 -16.71
N TYR A 225 6.47 10.17 -16.85
CA TYR A 225 7.17 10.31 -18.12
C TYR A 225 7.81 9.00 -18.57
N VAL A 226 8.44 8.24 -17.67
CA VAL A 226 9.03 6.94 -18.04
C VAL A 226 7.97 5.90 -18.39
N LEU A 227 6.87 5.86 -17.64
CA LEU A 227 5.77 4.93 -17.92
C LEU A 227 5.01 5.27 -19.21
N SER A 228 5.02 6.54 -19.63
CA SER A 228 4.39 6.98 -20.88
C SER A 228 5.30 6.84 -22.12
N ASN A 229 6.60 6.59 -21.93
CA ASN A 229 7.62 6.53 -23.00
C ASN A 229 8.38 5.20 -22.96
N LEU A 230 7.69 4.09 -23.19
CA LEU A 230 8.23 2.74 -23.05
C LEU A 230 9.20 2.34 -24.18
N ASP A 231 8.92 2.78 -25.41
CA ASP A 231 9.68 2.40 -26.62
C ASP A 231 11.08 3.04 -26.67
N THR A 232 11.21 4.23 -26.09
CA THR A 232 12.47 4.98 -25.99
C THR A 232 12.69 5.42 -24.55
N PRO A 233 13.29 4.54 -23.71
CA PRO A 233 13.55 4.87 -22.33
C PRO A 233 14.44 6.12 -22.24
N PRO A 234 13.99 7.18 -21.55
CA PRO A 234 14.71 8.43 -21.56
C PRO A 234 16.02 8.32 -20.80
N SER A 235 17.05 8.96 -21.31
CA SER A 235 18.25 9.26 -20.56
C SER A 235 17.92 10.16 -19.36
N ILE A 236 18.76 10.15 -18.33
CA ILE A 236 18.62 11.07 -17.20
C ILE A 236 18.66 12.54 -17.65
N ILE A 237 19.35 12.86 -18.75
CA ILE A 237 19.44 14.22 -19.28
C ILE A 237 18.11 14.64 -19.89
N GLU A 238 17.50 13.80 -20.73
CA GLU A 238 16.16 14.06 -21.30
C GLU A 238 15.12 14.21 -20.20
N LEU A 239 15.16 13.33 -19.20
CA LEU A 239 14.27 13.39 -18.05
C LEU A 239 14.40 14.71 -17.28
N CYS A 240 15.64 15.18 -17.06
CA CYS A 240 15.91 16.48 -16.44
C CYS A 240 15.32 17.63 -17.26
N ASN A 241 15.48 17.60 -18.58
CA ASN A 241 14.97 18.63 -19.49
C ASN A 241 13.44 18.70 -19.48
N VAL A 242 12.77 17.54 -19.58
CA VAL A 242 11.30 17.46 -19.61
C VAL A 242 10.69 17.92 -18.29
N ILE A 243 11.28 17.53 -17.15
CA ILE A 243 10.78 17.92 -15.83
C ILE A 243 11.13 19.37 -15.48
N GLY A 244 12.15 19.94 -16.14
CA GLY A 244 12.66 21.28 -15.84
C GLY A 244 13.50 21.31 -14.55
N THR A 245 14.34 20.30 -14.33
CA THR A 245 15.18 20.19 -13.13
C THR A 245 16.64 19.86 -13.48
N SER A 246 17.59 20.19 -12.61
CA SER A 246 18.96 19.71 -12.75
C SER A 246 19.10 18.26 -12.28
N ARG A 247 20.12 17.55 -12.76
CA ARG A 247 20.47 16.18 -12.30
C ARG A 247 20.67 16.11 -10.79
N ARG A 248 21.34 17.12 -10.21
CA ARG A 248 21.57 17.21 -8.75
C ARG A 248 20.25 17.33 -8.00
N LYS A 249 19.34 18.17 -8.49
CA LYS A 249 18.02 18.35 -7.87
C LYS A 249 17.14 17.11 -8.03
N LEU A 250 17.17 16.45 -9.19
CA LEU A 250 16.49 15.17 -9.42
C LEU A 250 16.95 14.12 -8.43
N GLN A 251 18.27 13.91 -8.31
CA GLN A 251 18.86 12.96 -7.37
C GLN A 251 18.49 13.28 -5.91
N TYR A 252 18.55 14.56 -5.53
CA TYR A 252 18.10 15.01 -4.21
C TYR A 252 16.63 14.68 -3.95
N CYS A 253 15.74 14.95 -4.89
CA CYS A 253 14.31 14.67 -4.75
C CYS A 253 14.05 13.16 -4.56
N PHE A 254 14.66 12.32 -5.40
CA PHE A 254 14.56 10.87 -5.27
C PHE A 254 15.09 10.34 -3.93
N GLN A 255 16.27 10.80 -3.50
CA GLN A 255 16.86 10.35 -2.22
C GLN A 255 16.01 10.76 -1.01
N ASN A 256 15.42 11.95 -1.01
CA ASN A 256 14.64 12.45 0.14
C ASN A 256 13.16 12.03 0.11
N THR A 257 12.67 11.54 -1.02
CA THR A 257 11.28 11.07 -1.17
C THR A 257 11.19 9.55 -1.07
N LEU A 258 12.17 8.82 -1.60
CA LEU A 258 12.16 7.36 -1.73
C LEU A 258 13.44 6.69 -1.22
N GLY A 259 14.43 7.43 -0.70
CA GLY A 259 15.69 6.82 -0.22
C GLY A 259 16.57 6.16 -1.29
N ILE A 260 16.19 6.22 -2.57
CA ILE A 260 16.83 5.52 -3.69
C ILE A 260 17.22 6.48 -4.80
N ASN A 261 18.20 6.11 -5.62
CA ASN A 261 18.62 6.94 -6.74
C ASN A 261 17.65 6.84 -7.94
N PRO A 262 17.55 7.89 -8.79
CA PRO A 262 16.59 7.92 -9.90
C PRO A 262 16.76 6.78 -10.91
N VAL A 263 17.99 6.45 -11.30
CA VAL A 263 18.26 5.42 -12.32
C VAL A 263 17.79 4.05 -11.83
N THR A 264 18.11 3.72 -10.58
CA THR A 264 17.66 2.47 -9.95
C THR A 264 16.15 2.44 -9.87
N PHE A 265 15.49 3.50 -9.40
CA PHE A 265 14.04 3.52 -9.29
C PHE A 265 13.34 3.30 -10.64
N LEU A 266 13.73 4.04 -11.67
CA LEU A 266 13.10 3.93 -12.99
C LEU A 266 13.29 2.53 -13.60
N ARG A 267 14.44 1.91 -13.36
CA ARG A 267 14.66 0.50 -13.73
C ARG A 267 13.76 -0.44 -12.95
N LEU A 268 13.59 -0.23 -11.63
CA LEU A 268 12.69 -1.04 -10.80
C LEU A 268 11.23 -0.93 -11.28
N VAL A 269 10.75 0.27 -11.59
CA VAL A 269 9.40 0.49 -12.15
C VAL A 269 9.21 -0.35 -13.42
N ARG A 270 10.18 -0.33 -14.34
CA ARG A 270 10.12 -1.11 -15.59
C ARG A 270 10.22 -2.61 -15.37
N LEU A 271 11.04 -3.08 -14.42
CA LEU A 271 11.15 -4.50 -14.07
C LEU A 271 9.84 -5.03 -13.46
N ASN A 272 9.21 -4.28 -12.55
CA ASN A 272 7.92 -4.65 -11.96
C ASN A 272 6.79 -4.64 -13.00
N ALA A 273 6.79 -3.67 -13.90
CA ALA A 273 5.83 -3.64 -15.00
C ALA A 273 5.99 -4.84 -15.95
N ALA A 274 7.23 -5.21 -16.30
CA ALA A 274 7.52 -6.42 -17.06
C ALA A 274 7.12 -7.70 -16.32
N HIS A 275 7.35 -7.78 -15.00
CA HIS A 275 6.92 -8.90 -14.17
C HIS A 275 5.40 -9.09 -14.20
N ARG A 276 4.64 -8.01 -13.99
CA ARG A 276 3.18 -8.01 -14.13
C ARG A 276 2.73 -8.46 -15.52
N ASP A 277 3.38 -7.99 -16.56
CA ASP A 277 3.05 -8.35 -17.95
C ASP A 277 3.32 -9.85 -18.20
N LEU A 278 4.44 -10.38 -17.71
CA LEU A 278 4.75 -11.82 -17.77
C LEU A 278 3.71 -12.64 -16.99
N LEU A 279 3.27 -12.16 -15.81
CA LEU A 279 2.24 -12.78 -14.98
C LEU A 279 0.83 -12.67 -15.56
N ASN A 280 0.58 -11.83 -16.56
CA ASN A 280 -0.72 -11.75 -17.25
C ASN A 280 -0.65 -12.20 -18.72
N SER A 281 0.51 -12.69 -19.15
CA SER A 281 0.77 -13.14 -20.52
C SER A 281 0.10 -14.49 -20.81
N ASN A 282 -0.26 -14.71 -22.07
CA ASN A 282 -0.79 -15.99 -22.55
C ASN A 282 0.33 -16.93 -23.02
N SER A 283 -0.02 -18.17 -23.37
CA SER A 283 0.92 -19.21 -23.82
C SER A 283 1.72 -18.89 -25.09
N ASN A 284 1.29 -17.90 -25.88
CA ASN A 284 1.98 -17.47 -27.10
C ASN A 284 2.96 -16.30 -26.86
N SER A 285 3.01 -15.76 -25.65
CA SER A 285 3.87 -14.62 -25.33
C SER A 285 5.32 -15.08 -25.19
N CYS A 286 6.28 -14.24 -25.61
CA CYS A 286 7.70 -14.50 -25.43
C CYS A 286 8.32 -13.48 -24.47
N VAL A 287 9.29 -13.94 -23.67
CA VAL A 287 10.09 -13.08 -22.78
C VAL A 287 10.74 -11.92 -23.54
N GLN A 288 11.17 -12.16 -24.79
CA GLN A 288 11.80 -11.13 -25.62
C GLN A 288 10.86 -9.97 -25.94
N ASP A 289 9.60 -10.26 -26.25
CA ASP A 289 8.62 -9.25 -26.61
C ASP A 289 8.28 -8.38 -25.40
N VAL A 290 8.10 -9.01 -24.23
CA VAL A 290 7.85 -8.30 -22.97
C VAL A 290 9.06 -7.43 -22.59
N ALA A 291 10.27 -7.99 -22.64
CA ALA A 291 11.49 -7.22 -22.35
C ALA A 291 11.60 -5.99 -23.28
N THR A 292 11.37 -6.17 -24.58
CA THR A 292 11.44 -5.10 -25.58
C THR A 292 10.36 -4.05 -25.36
N LYS A 293 9.11 -4.46 -25.09
CA LYS A 293 7.98 -3.57 -24.76
C LYS A 293 8.27 -2.67 -23.57
N TRP A 294 8.94 -3.19 -22.55
CA TRP A 294 9.36 -2.39 -21.39
C TRP A 294 10.75 -1.76 -21.57
N GLY A 295 11.27 -1.70 -22.80
CA GLY A 295 12.45 -0.97 -23.24
C GLY A 295 13.80 -1.64 -22.95
N PHE A 296 13.83 -2.93 -22.62
CA PHE A 296 15.06 -3.66 -22.34
C PHE A 296 15.67 -4.22 -23.63
N LEU A 297 16.70 -3.56 -24.15
CA LEU A 297 17.34 -3.94 -25.42
C LEU A 297 18.27 -5.16 -25.33
N HIS A 298 18.78 -5.46 -24.13
CA HIS A 298 19.73 -6.56 -23.90
C HIS A 298 19.11 -7.65 -23.04
N LEU A 299 18.60 -8.71 -23.68
CA LEU A 299 17.86 -9.79 -23.00
C LEU A 299 18.65 -10.46 -21.87
N SER A 300 19.95 -10.71 -22.05
CA SER A 300 20.78 -11.32 -21.00
C SER A 300 20.88 -10.43 -19.76
N ARG A 301 21.01 -9.11 -19.96
CA ARG A 301 21.06 -8.14 -18.86
C ARG A 301 19.71 -8.04 -18.16
N PHE A 302 18.62 -7.97 -18.93
CA PHE A 302 17.26 -8.00 -18.40
C PHE A 302 17.04 -9.23 -17.51
N ALA A 303 17.32 -10.43 -18.03
CA ALA A 303 17.16 -11.67 -17.27
C ALA A 303 18.00 -11.70 -15.98
N SER A 304 19.23 -11.16 -16.01
CA SER A 304 20.09 -11.07 -14.83
C SER A 304 19.60 -10.05 -13.79
N GLU A 305 19.14 -8.87 -14.22
CA GLU A 305 18.59 -7.84 -13.32
C GLU A 305 17.24 -8.30 -12.74
N TYR A 306 16.41 -8.94 -13.55
CA TYR A 306 15.15 -9.56 -13.15
C TYR A 306 15.35 -10.66 -12.11
N LYS A 307 16.27 -11.61 -12.36
CA LYS A 307 16.62 -12.67 -11.40
C LYS A 307 17.21 -12.12 -10.11
N THR A 308 17.97 -11.03 -10.18
CA THR A 308 18.47 -10.35 -8.98
C THR A 308 17.30 -9.82 -8.15
N LEU A 309 16.34 -9.14 -8.78
CA LEU A 309 15.21 -8.52 -8.10
C LEU A 309 14.24 -9.56 -7.53
N PHE A 310 13.73 -10.46 -8.36
CA PHE A 310 12.63 -11.38 -8.00
C PHE A 310 13.08 -12.78 -7.55
N LYS A 311 14.37 -13.12 -7.71
CA LYS A 311 14.94 -14.47 -7.49
C LYS A 311 14.37 -15.58 -8.38
N GLU A 312 13.71 -15.21 -9.46
CA GLU A 312 13.23 -16.10 -10.52
C GLU A 312 13.65 -15.59 -11.90
N LEU A 313 13.71 -16.46 -12.91
CA LEU A 313 13.95 -16.08 -14.30
C LEU A 313 12.64 -15.58 -14.95
N PRO A 314 12.71 -14.64 -15.91
CA PRO A 314 11.52 -14.19 -16.64
C PRO A 314 10.75 -15.34 -17.32
N SER A 315 11.46 -16.36 -17.81
CA SER A 315 10.88 -17.54 -18.43
C SER A 315 10.20 -18.49 -17.43
N GLU A 316 10.64 -18.48 -16.16
CA GLU A 316 9.97 -19.22 -15.09
C GLU A 316 8.66 -18.54 -14.72
N THR A 317 8.66 -17.20 -14.61
CA THR A 317 7.44 -16.40 -14.37
C THR A 317 6.40 -16.65 -15.47
N LEU A 318 6.81 -16.57 -16.74
CA LEU A 318 5.92 -16.77 -17.88
C LEU A 318 5.25 -18.15 -17.89
N LYS A 319 5.99 -19.19 -17.46
CA LYS A 319 5.47 -20.56 -17.40
C LYS A 319 4.41 -20.77 -16.31
N LYS A 320 4.32 -19.90 -15.31
CA LYS A 320 3.32 -20.02 -14.23
C LYS A 320 1.89 -19.74 -14.72
N ASN A 321 1.73 -19.19 -15.93
CA ASN A 321 0.43 -18.92 -16.57
C ASN A 321 0.02 -19.95 -17.63
N ILE A 322 0.84 -20.97 -17.85
CA ILE A 322 0.56 -22.07 -18.78
C ILE A 322 0.08 -23.26 -17.96
#